data_AF-A0A5C6GAN1-F1
#
_entry.id   AF-A0A5C6GAN1-F1
#
_cell.length_a   1.000
_cell.length_b   1.000
_cell.length_c   1.000
_cell.angle_alpha   90.00
_cell.angle_beta   90.00
_cell.angle_gamma   90.00
#
_symmetry.space_group_name_H-M   'P 1'
#
loop_
_entity.id
_entity.type
_entity.pdbx_description
1 polymer ?
#
loop_
_entity_poly.entity_id
_entity_poly.type
_entity_poly.pdbx_seq_one_letter_code
_entity_poly.pdbx_strand_id
1 'polypeptide(L)'
;MKRLYKPGQEYHIEFDLSGMPTPVVTLEYLAQLEKHLKFESILKYVALPLLSVDTGRVGNSKSPAPRLGEMGVREIIKVMVSDDGEVPHADEAIVDALYGFKVREWEWKRVDLCSDVICEASPAVREISLYSSGSSAVLMGWASEHGIGNRNKFPLLETVNLYMQEGLEYPARRSQNNKNFRDRVIKYGGRGPSGNLIKVVLLPDSNPSKLSSELSTTEPMEDAPSWLKSTWDFATFLLNASKKRGQGNQVPPVKIAIIDDGIDATQYDLQSKIAGGASFFPYPHSSELVNSYYVPRGQHGTLMAQLICSICPDAQLYIARLEELPTMTAGDRLVTARSAAKAVDWAVNCGVNIISMSWTIQTHTTDSDDMKAFKTALEKADTANILLFGSANDQGATNQQDYFPGCWSQCIRIGGATFTGEKLAWVDKNAEYWFPGRNVPFPSKDGKSVLYESGSSVATAAATGLAGLLIYSARLLSSSAANDSPQSQDPNDRKGQFQDFQDRKVMTKAFKTMAQGEDGRFPRTDDMLNTMFKSHVQRETGKSISNIDISKLKWNRDHAKALTSLVVQIQGYPFS
;
A
#
# COMPACT_ATOMS: atom_id res chain seq x y z
N MET A 1 -26.49 -7.24 -5.04
CA MET A 1 -25.43 -8.28 -5.02
C MET A 1 -25.00 -8.52 -3.58
N LYS A 2 -24.96 -9.77 -3.12
CA LYS A 2 -24.26 -10.11 -1.86
C LYS A 2 -22.77 -10.21 -2.17
N ARG A 3 -21.92 -9.46 -1.46
CA ARG A 3 -20.46 -9.59 -1.59
C ARG A 3 -20.02 -10.89 -0.91
N LEU A 4 -19.05 -11.60 -1.49
CA LEU A 4 -18.50 -12.83 -0.93
C LEU A 4 -17.72 -12.56 0.37
N TYR A 5 -17.00 -11.42 0.41
CA TYR A 5 -16.22 -10.97 1.55
C TYR A 5 -16.70 -9.63 2.08
N LYS A 6 -16.37 -9.35 3.34
CA LYS A 6 -16.43 -7.99 3.86
C LYS A 6 -15.30 -7.15 3.23
N PRO A 7 -15.53 -5.86 2.97
CA PRO A 7 -14.49 -4.97 2.45
C PRO A 7 -13.23 -4.97 3.34
N GLY A 8 -12.07 -5.11 2.72
CA GLY A 8 -10.77 -5.22 3.39
C GLY A 8 -10.46 -6.60 3.96
N GLN A 9 -11.28 -7.62 3.68
CA GLN A 9 -11.06 -9.02 4.07
C GLN A 9 -11.08 -9.96 2.85
N GLU A 10 -10.94 -9.41 1.65
CA GLU A 10 -10.93 -10.17 0.41
C GLU A 10 -9.70 -11.05 0.30
N TYR A 11 -9.90 -12.24 -0.25
CA TYR A 11 -8.79 -13.06 -0.71
C TYR A 11 -8.32 -12.55 -2.07
N HIS A 12 -7.02 -12.55 -2.27
CA HIS A 12 -6.39 -12.08 -3.50
C HIS A 12 -6.65 -13.10 -4.60
N ILE A 13 -7.05 -12.59 -5.76
CA ILE A 13 -7.20 -13.36 -7.00
C ILE A 13 -6.11 -12.96 -8.01
N GLU A 14 -5.19 -12.08 -7.62
CA GLU A 14 -4.19 -11.48 -8.50
C GLU A 14 -2.86 -11.52 -7.76
N PHE A 15 -1.80 -11.96 -8.45
CA PHE A 15 -0.44 -11.92 -7.93
C PHE A 15 0.49 -11.20 -8.91
N ASP A 16 0.67 -9.90 -8.70
CA ASP A 16 1.44 -9.04 -9.59
C ASP A 16 2.67 -8.44 -8.88
N LEU A 17 3.86 -8.77 -9.38
CA LEU A 17 5.15 -8.21 -8.98
C LEU A 17 5.77 -7.34 -10.07
N SER A 18 5.11 -7.14 -11.21
CA SER A 18 5.74 -6.49 -12.37
C SER A 18 5.99 -4.98 -12.16
N GLY A 19 5.41 -4.39 -11.12
CA GLY A 19 5.69 -3.03 -10.67
C GLY A 19 6.94 -2.85 -9.80
N MET A 20 7.71 -3.92 -9.54
CA MET A 20 8.93 -3.85 -8.72
C MET A 20 9.96 -2.88 -9.32
N PRO A 21 10.59 -2.01 -8.51
CA PRO A 21 11.60 -1.06 -8.99
C PRO A 21 12.91 -1.75 -9.41
N THR A 22 13.19 -2.94 -8.87
CA THR A 22 14.41 -3.72 -9.18
C THR A 22 14.07 -5.09 -9.74
N PRO A 23 14.85 -5.60 -10.71
CA PRO A 23 14.68 -6.96 -11.27
C PRO A 23 15.22 -8.07 -10.35
N VAL A 24 15.79 -7.71 -9.19
CA VAL A 24 16.25 -8.68 -8.18
C VAL A 24 15.23 -8.75 -7.06
N VAL A 25 14.80 -9.96 -6.71
CA VAL A 25 13.93 -10.21 -5.55
C VAL A 25 14.60 -11.23 -4.64
N THR A 26 14.72 -10.89 -3.36
CA THR A 26 15.32 -11.80 -2.38
C THR A 26 14.30 -12.86 -1.95
N LEU A 27 14.78 -14.05 -1.57
CA LEU A 27 13.90 -15.07 -0.98
C LEU A 27 13.21 -14.58 0.30
N GLU A 28 13.88 -13.71 1.06
CA GLU A 28 13.30 -13.07 2.23
C GLU A 28 12.10 -12.19 1.85
N TYR A 29 12.20 -11.40 0.78
CA TYR A 29 11.09 -10.58 0.30
C TYR A 29 9.85 -11.46 0.00
N LEU A 30 10.02 -12.55 -0.75
CA LEU A 30 8.94 -13.49 -1.05
C LEU A 30 8.36 -14.12 0.22
N ALA A 31 9.22 -14.61 1.12
CA ALA A 31 8.78 -15.23 2.37
C ALA A 31 8.03 -14.27 3.30
N GLN A 32 8.36 -12.97 3.29
CA GLN A 32 7.56 -11.97 3.99
C GLN A 32 6.22 -11.77 3.27
N LEU A 33 6.22 -11.61 1.95
CA LEU A 33 4.99 -11.38 1.20
C LEU A 33 3.98 -12.53 1.35
N GLU A 34 4.45 -13.77 1.42
CA GLU A 34 3.62 -14.97 1.67
C GLU A 34 2.88 -14.93 3.02
N LYS A 35 3.39 -14.21 4.03
CA LYS A 35 2.71 -14.05 5.32
C LYS A 35 1.55 -13.05 5.25
N HIS A 36 1.62 -12.13 4.30
CA HIS A 36 0.66 -11.05 4.12
C HIS A 36 -0.46 -11.44 3.16
N LEU A 37 -0.11 -12.03 2.02
CA LEU A 37 -1.06 -12.36 0.96
C LEU A 37 -1.81 -13.66 1.27
N LYS A 38 -3.14 -13.62 1.08
CA LYS A 38 -4.02 -14.79 1.14
C LYS A 38 -4.71 -14.91 -0.20
N PHE A 39 -4.57 -16.05 -0.86
CA PHE A 39 -5.09 -16.26 -2.19
C PHE A 39 -6.33 -17.15 -2.20
N GLU A 40 -7.23 -16.87 -3.14
CA GLU A 40 -8.24 -17.85 -3.55
C GLU A 40 -7.59 -19.07 -4.20
N SER A 41 -8.33 -20.18 -4.27
CA SER A 41 -7.84 -21.36 -4.99
C SER A 41 -7.66 -21.16 -6.50
N ILE A 42 -8.25 -20.10 -7.05
CA ILE A 42 -8.17 -19.72 -8.45
C ILE A 42 -7.66 -18.28 -8.55
N LEU A 43 -6.52 -18.09 -9.21
CA LEU A 43 -6.02 -16.77 -9.55
C LEU A 43 -6.51 -16.34 -10.93
N LYS A 44 -6.99 -15.10 -11.02
CA LYS A 44 -7.25 -14.40 -12.28
C LYS A 44 -5.95 -14.22 -13.06
N TYR A 45 -4.89 -13.74 -12.44
CA TYR A 45 -3.58 -13.73 -13.09
C TYR A 45 -2.40 -13.73 -12.13
N VAL A 46 -1.25 -14.16 -12.66
CA VAL A 46 0.08 -14.02 -12.08
C VAL A 46 0.92 -13.20 -13.05
N ALA A 47 1.56 -12.12 -12.59
CA ALA A 47 2.42 -11.25 -13.39
C ALA A 47 3.77 -11.05 -12.71
N LEU A 48 4.85 -11.54 -13.32
CA LEU A 48 6.21 -11.48 -12.78
C LEU A 48 7.12 -10.71 -13.74
N PRO A 49 7.93 -9.75 -13.25
CA PRO A 49 8.92 -9.07 -14.08
C PRO A 49 10.09 -10.01 -14.38
N LEU A 50 11.16 -9.48 -15.01
CA LEU A 50 12.43 -10.17 -15.07
C LEU A 50 12.96 -10.33 -13.64
N LEU A 51 12.72 -11.50 -13.06
CA LEU A 51 13.09 -11.82 -11.69
C LEU A 51 14.40 -12.60 -11.69
N SER A 52 15.40 -12.08 -11.00
CA SER A 52 16.54 -12.85 -10.53
C SER A 52 16.44 -13.01 -9.02
N VAL A 53 16.70 -14.22 -8.52
CA VAL A 53 16.71 -14.49 -7.09
C VAL A 53 18.14 -14.47 -6.58
N ASP A 54 18.42 -13.57 -5.63
CA ASP A 54 19.69 -13.59 -4.93
C ASP A 54 19.71 -14.78 -3.95
N THR A 55 20.32 -15.89 -4.40
CA THR A 55 20.70 -17.01 -3.53
C THR A 55 22.10 -16.74 -3.05
N GLY A 56 22.28 -16.22 -1.83
CA GLY A 56 23.59 -15.89 -1.24
C GLY A 56 24.60 -17.05 -1.09
N ARG A 57 24.43 -18.18 -1.79
CA ARG A 57 25.42 -19.25 -1.99
C ARG A 57 25.23 -19.86 -3.39
N VAL A 58 26.34 -20.02 -4.10
CA VAL A 58 26.45 -20.73 -5.39
C VAL A 58 25.98 -22.18 -5.19
N GLY A 59 24.89 -22.57 -5.87
CA GLY A 59 24.45 -23.97 -5.97
C GLY A 59 22.94 -24.14 -5.91
N ASN A 60 22.37 -24.50 -7.06
CA ASN A 60 20.97 -24.88 -7.34
C ASN A 60 19.95 -23.74 -7.32
N SER A 61 19.59 -23.29 -8.53
CA SER A 61 18.44 -22.44 -8.84
C SER A 61 17.16 -23.11 -8.35
N LYS A 62 16.73 -22.79 -7.13
CA LYS A 62 15.34 -23.04 -6.71
C LYS A 62 14.44 -22.06 -7.45
N SER A 63 13.26 -22.53 -7.87
CA SER A 63 12.31 -21.76 -8.67
C SER A 63 12.10 -20.34 -8.11
N PRO A 64 12.09 -19.29 -8.95
CA PRO A 64 11.83 -17.91 -8.55
C PRO A 64 10.40 -17.65 -8.08
N ALA A 65 9.48 -18.59 -8.31
CA ALA A 65 8.09 -18.41 -8.01
C ALA A 65 7.81 -18.65 -6.52
N PRO A 66 7.02 -17.79 -5.86
CA PRO A 66 6.50 -18.11 -4.54
C PRO A 66 5.70 -19.41 -4.60
N ARG A 67 5.65 -20.13 -3.47
CA ARG A 67 5.04 -21.47 -3.42
C ARG A 67 3.52 -21.35 -3.37
N LEU A 68 2.92 -20.81 -4.45
CA LEU A 68 1.48 -20.52 -4.55
C LEU A 68 0.61 -21.75 -4.26
N GLY A 69 1.12 -22.96 -4.55
CA GLY A 69 0.44 -24.21 -4.25
C GLY A 69 0.30 -24.48 -2.75
N GLU A 70 1.30 -24.09 -1.97
CA GLU A 70 1.24 -24.12 -0.49
C GLU A 70 0.32 -23.04 0.07
N MET A 71 0.14 -21.95 -0.67
CA MET A 71 -0.84 -20.91 -0.35
C MET A 71 -2.27 -21.27 -0.78
N GLY A 72 -2.50 -22.49 -1.29
CA GLY A 72 -3.81 -23.03 -1.62
C GLY A 72 -4.28 -22.81 -3.06
N VAL A 73 -3.45 -22.17 -3.90
CA VAL A 73 -3.75 -21.95 -5.32
C VAL A 73 -3.70 -23.28 -6.08
N ARG A 74 -4.65 -23.50 -6.99
CA ARG A 74 -4.73 -24.70 -7.84
C ARG A 74 -4.92 -24.39 -9.31
N GLU A 75 -5.57 -23.29 -9.64
CA GLU A 75 -5.81 -22.86 -11.01
C GLU A 75 -5.33 -21.42 -11.21
N ILE A 76 -4.73 -21.14 -12.36
CA ILE A 76 -4.31 -19.80 -12.75
C ILE A 76 -4.90 -19.54 -14.13
N ILE A 77 -5.73 -18.50 -14.25
CA ILE A 77 -6.34 -18.16 -15.53
C ILE A 77 -5.26 -17.63 -16.47
N LYS A 78 -4.48 -16.61 -16.07
CA LYS A 78 -3.40 -16.07 -16.90
C LYS A 78 -2.05 -16.00 -16.18
N VAL A 79 -0.99 -16.49 -16.80
CA VAL A 79 0.40 -16.31 -16.33
C VAL A 79 1.13 -15.39 -17.31
N MET A 80 1.75 -14.33 -16.78
CA MET A 80 2.58 -13.37 -17.50
C MET A 80 3.95 -13.29 -16.82
N VAL A 81 5.01 -13.65 -17.53
CA VAL A 81 6.38 -13.59 -16.99
C VAL A 81 7.30 -12.95 -18.01
N SER A 82 8.03 -11.90 -17.61
CA SER A 82 9.12 -11.35 -18.43
C SER A 82 10.39 -12.18 -18.20
N ASP A 83 10.89 -12.84 -19.24
CA ASP A 83 12.04 -13.75 -19.16
C ASP A 83 12.97 -13.60 -20.38
N ASP A 84 13.14 -12.34 -20.80
CA ASP A 84 13.91 -11.92 -21.98
C ASP A 84 15.23 -11.24 -21.59
N GLY A 85 15.70 -11.46 -20.35
CA GLY A 85 17.00 -10.96 -19.87
C GLY A 85 18.19 -11.72 -20.45
N GLU A 86 19.41 -11.29 -20.09
CA GLU A 86 20.66 -11.88 -20.58
C GLU A 86 20.77 -13.39 -20.30
N VAL A 87 20.23 -13.84 -19.17
CA VAL A 87 20.16 -15.26 -18.78
C VAL A 87 18.71 -15.59 -18.47
N PRO A 88 17.96 -16.19 -19.40
CA PRO A 88 16.58 -16.61 -19.16
C PRO A 88 16.53 -17.81 -18.21
N HIS A 89 15.36 -18.06 -17.63
CA HIS A 89 15.15 -19.19 -16.72
C HIS A 89 15.38 -20.53 -17.41
N ALA A 90 15.97 -21.49 -16.69
CA ALA A 90 16.13 -22.86 -17.15
C ALA A 90 14.76 -23.56 -17.30
N ASP A 91 14.65 -24.46 -18.28
CA ASP A 91 13.42 -25.22 -18.58
C ASP A 91 12.84 -25.90 -17.33
N GLU A 92 13.67 -26.61 -16.56
CA GLU A 92 13.28 -27.28 -15.32
C GLU A 92 12.66 -26.31 -14.30
N ALA A 93 13.23 -25.10 -14.18
CA ALA A 93 12.73 -24.11 -13.23
C ALA A 93 11.36 -23.55 -13.64
N ILE A 94 11.08 -23.46 -14.96
CA ILE A 94 9.77 -23.06 -15.49
C ILE A 94 8.74 -24.15 -15.21
N VAL A 95 9.10 -25.42 -15.46
CA VAL A 95 8.24 -26.57 -15.17
C VAL A 95 7.92 -26.61 -13.67
N ASP A 96 8.93 -26.62 -12.81
CA ASP A 96 8.77 -26.68 -11.36
C ASP A 96 7.88 -25.55 -10.82
N ALA A 97 8.02 -24.33 -11.35
CA ALA A 97 7.26 -23.16 -10.91
C ALA A 97 5.76 -23.28 -11.20
N LEU A 98 5.37 -23.95 -12.29
CA LEU A 98 3.99 -24.05 -12.75
C LEU A 98 3.39 -25.46 -12.66
N TYR A 99 4.21 -26.45 -12.28
CA TYR A 99 3.80 -27.84 -12.18
C TYR A 99 2.64 -28.00 -11.21
N GLY A 100 1.61 -28.73 -11.65
CA GLY A 100 0.41 -29.01 -10.85
C GLY A 100 -0.65 -27.92 -10.85
N PHE A 101 -0.37 -26.73 -11.41
CA PHE A 101 -1.42 -25.72 -11.65
C PHE A 101 -2.14 -25.96 -12.96
N LYS A 102 -3.45 -25.71 -12.98
CA LYS A 102 -4.19 -25.60 -14.25
C LYS A 102 -4.05 -24.19 -14.81
N VAL A 103 -3.05 -23.98 -15.65
CA VAL A 103 -2.83 -22.71 -16.36
C VAL A 103 -3.68 -22.67 -17.64
N ARG A 104 -4.49 -21.63 -17.84
CA ARG A 104 -5.36 -21.49 -19.03
C ARG A 104 -4.73 -20.62 -20.12
N GLU A 105 -4.12 -19.51 -19.75
CA GLU A 105 -3.48 -18.55 -20.66
C GLU A 105 -2.01 -18.42 -20.28
N TRP A 106 -1.13 -18.73 -21.22
CA TRP A 106 0.31 -18.77 -21.03
C TRP A 106 0.99 -17.62 -21.79
N GLU A 107 1.63 -16.72 -21.08
CA GLU A 107 2.44 -15.63 -21.62
C GLU A 107 3.80 -15.59 -20.89
N TRP A 108 4.74 -16.42 -21.35
CA TRP A 108 6.10 -16.43 -20.81
C TRP A 108 7.04 -15.86 -21.86
N LYS A 109 7.54 -14.64 -21.63
CA LYS A 109 8.37 -13.89 -22.57
C LYS A 109 9.79 -14.41 -22.60
N ARG A 110 9.97 -15.65 -23.05
CA ARG A 110 11.26 -16.28 -23.35
C ARG A 110 11.31 -16.65 -24.82
N VAL A 111 12.36 -16.20 -25.49
CA VAL A 111 12.53 -16.42 -26.93
C VAL A 111 12.79 -17.89 -27.21
N ASP A 112 12.08 -18.42 -28.21
CA ASP A 112 12.25 -19.78 -28.75
C ASP A 112 12.05 -20.91 -27.71
N LEU A 113 11.19 -20.68 -26.71
CA LEU A 113 10.84 -21.68 -25.68
C LEU A 113 10.29 -22.98 -26.28
N CYS A 114 10.78 -24.13 -25.81
CA CYS A 114 10.33 -25.43 -26.28
C CYS A 114 8.86 -25.70 -25.89
N SER A 115 8.09 -26.30 -26.79
CA SER A 115 6.70 -26.68 -26.51
C SER A 115 6.58 -27.72 -25.39
N ASP A 116 7.62 -28.52 -25.17
CA ASP A 116 7.60 -29.59 -24.17
C ASP A 116 7.63 -29.01 -22.76
N VAL A 117 8.38 -27.92 -22.55
CA VAL A 117 8.39 -27.16 -21.29
C VAL A 117 6.98 -26.66 -20.95
N ILE A 118 6.25 -26.13 -21.94
CA ILE A 118 4.88 -25.63 -21.75
C ILE A 118 3.92 -26.79 -21.41
N CYS A 119 4.04 -27.92 -22.13
CA CYS A 119 3.20 -29.10 -21.93
C CYS A 119 3.45 -29.76 -20.57
N GLU A 120 4.71 -29.88 -20.16
CA GLU A 120 5.13 -30.46 -18.88
C GLU A 120 4.71 -29.57 -17.71
N ALA A 121 4.80 -28.25 -17.87
CA ALA A 121 4.32 -27.29 -16.88
C ALA A 121 2.79 -27.34 -16.70
N SER A 122 2.03 -27.24 -17.79
CA SER A 122 0.55 -27.33 -17.74
C SER A 122 -0.07 -27.74 -19.09
N PRO A 123 -0.61 -28.96 -19.21
CA PRO A 123 -1.34 -29.37 -20.43
C PRO A 123 -2.74 -28.74 -20.53
N ALA A 124 -3.19 -28.01 -19.50
CA ALA A 124 -4.52 -27.40 -19.44
C ALA A 124 -4.64 -26.07 -20.23
N VAL A 125 -3.57 -25.64 -20.89
CA VAL A 125 -3.51 -24.36 -21.62
C VAL A 125 -4.50 -24.32 -22.79
N ARG A 126 -5.18 -23.18 -22.89
CA ARG A 126 -6.14 -22.81 -23.95
C ARG A 126 -5.61 -21.73 -24.87
N GLU A 127 -4.74 -20.87 -24.35
CA GLU A 127 -4.08 -19.81 -25.10
C GLU A 127 -2.58 -19.80 -24.79
N ILE A 128 -1.75 -19.75 -25.83
CA ILE A 128 -0.30 -19.70 -25.72
C ILE A 128 0.25 -18.50 -26.50
N SER A 129 1.02 -17.65 -25.84
CA SER A 129 1.83 -16.60 -26.44
C SER A 129 3.28 -17.06 -26.56
N LEU A 130 3.77 -17.15 -27.79
CA LEU A 130 5.12 -17.58 -28.16
C LEU A 130 5.93 -16.38 -28.66
N TYR A 131 7.19 -16.29 -28.25
CA TYR A 131 8.12 -15.25 -28.69
C TYR A 131 9.20 -15.88 -29.55
N SER A 132 9.32 -15.45 -30.80
CA SER A 132 10.26 -16.04 -31.76
C SER A 132 11.36 -15.07 -32.16
N SER A 133 12.59 -15.58 -32.22
CA SER A 133 13.75 -14.90 -32.80
C SER A 133 13.66 -14.70 -34.32
N GLY A 134 12.72 -15.38 -34.99
CA GLY A 134 12.74 -15.52 -36.46
C GLY A 134 13.42 -16.80 -36.95
N SER A 135 13.94 -17.64 -36.06
CA SER A 135 14.56 -18.92 -36.43
C SER A 135 13.57 -19.85 -37.14
N SER A 136 13.82 -20.14 -38.41
CA SER A 136 13.00 -21.08 -39.18
C SER A 136 13.01 -22.48 -38.58
N ALA A 137 14.09 -22.90 -37.91
CA ALA A 137 14.16 -24.21 -37.28
C ALA A 137 13.17 -24.32 -36.11
N VAL A 138 13.07 -23.28 -35.29
CA VAL A 138 12.14 -23.21 -34.16
C VAL A 138 10.70 -23.19 -34.65
N LEU A 139 10.38 -22.34 -35.64
CA LEU A 139 9.06 -22.29 -36.25
C LEU A 139 8.66 -23.65 -36.85
N MET A 140 9.59 -24.37 -37.49
CA MET A 140 9.34 -25.73 -37.99
C MET A 140 9.11 -26.74 -36.87
N GLY A 141 9.85 -26.64 -35.76
CA GLY A 141 9.69 -27.48 -34.58
C GLY A 141 8.31 -27.30 -33.96
N TRP A 142 7.92 -26.06 -33.66
CA TRP A 142 6.59 -25.75 -33.12
C TRP A 142 5.45 -26.12 -34.07
N ALA A 143 5.65 -26.01 -35.38
CA ALA A 143 4.67 -26.36 -36.41
C ALA A 143 4.68 -27.85 -36.83
N SER A 144 5.53 -28.67 -36.20
CA SER A 144 5.57 -30.11 -36.48
C SER A 144 4.37 -30.85 -35.88
N GLU A 145 4.19 -32.12 -36.26
CA GLU A 145 3.15 -32.98 -35.67
C GLU A 145 3.36 -33.25 -34.17
N HIS A 146 4.58 -33.06 -33.67
CA HIS A 146 4.95 -33.17 -32.26
C HIS A 146 5.01 -31.80 -31.56
N GLY A 147 4.73 -30.70 -32.27
CA GLY A 147 4.81 -29.34 -31.73
C GLY A 147 3.49 -28.86 -31.09
N ILE A 148 3.24 -27.56 -31.19
CA ILE A 148 2.13 -26.85 -30.52
C ILE A 148 0.76 -27.32 -31.01
N GLY A 149 0.65 -27.75 -32.27
CA GLY A 149 -0.59 -28.32 -32.81
C GLY A 149 -0.93 -29.71 -32.26
N ASN A 150 -0.05 -30.38 -31.52
CA ASN A 150 -0.29 -31.74 -31.07
C ASN A 150 -1.37 -31.80 -29.97
N ARG A 151 -2.50 -32.44 -30.24
CA ARG A 151 -3.62 -32.57 -29.29
C ARG A 151 -3.37 -33.49 -28.09
N ASN A 152 -2.41 -34.39 -28.17
CA ASN A 152 -2.01 -35.17 -27.01
C ASN A 152 -1.22 -34.31 -26.02
N LYS A 153 -0.46 -33.32 -26.52
CA LYS A 153 0.24 -32.32 -25.69
C LYS A 153 -0.71 -31.23 -25.19
N PHE A 154 -1.53 -30.71 -26.10
CA PHE A 154 -2.40 -29.55 -25.84
C PHE A 154 -3.87 -29.85 -26.20
N PRO A 155 -4.57 -30.65 -25.38
CA PRO A 155 -5.94 -31.06 -25.65
C PRO A 155 -6.95 -29.90 -25.63
N LEU A 156 -6.66 -28.83 -24.86
CA LEU A 156 -7.56 -27.70 -24.67
C LEU A 156 -7.20 -26.45 -25.49
N LEU A 157 -6.14 -26.48 -26.29
CA LEU A 157 -5.62 -25.30 -26.98
C LEU A 157 -6.55 -24.79 -28.09
N GLU A 158 -6.92 -23.53 -27.99
CA GLU A 158 -7.81 -22.83 -28.93
C GLU A 158 -7.09 -21.68 -29.65
N THR A 159 -6.16 -20.99 -28.99
CA THR A 159 -5.47 -19.80 -29.52
C THR A 159 -3.96 -19.89 -29.38
N VAL A 160 -3.23 -19.48 -30.41
CA VAL A 160 -1.77 -19.30 -30.40
C VAL A 160 -1.44 -17.89 -30.89
N ASN A 161 -0.83 -17.08 -30.03
CA ASN A 161 -0.28 -15.78 -30.38
C ASN A 161 1.22 -15.93 -30.64
N LEU A 162 1.69 -15.54 -31.82
CA LEU A 162 3.10 -15.57 -32.17
C LEU A 162 3.63 -14.13 -32.26
N TYR A 163 4.45 -13.76 -31.29
CA TYR A 163 5.20 -12.51 -31.26
C TYR A 163 6.53 -12.70 -31.99
N MET A 164 6.75 -11.87 -33.00
CA MET A 164 7.94 -11.92 -33.83
C MET A 164 8.88 -10.77 -33.49
N GLN A 165 10.11 -11.09 -33.10
CA GLN A 165 11.18 -10.08 -32.98
C GLN A 165 11.63 -9.62 -34.37
N GLU A 166 12.03 -8.35 -34.47
CA GLU A 166 12.67 -7.84 -35.67
C GLU A 166 14.08 -8.41 -35.80
N GLY A 167 14.26 -9.30 -36.78
CA GLY A 167 15.54 -9.90 -37.11
C GLY A 167 16.03 -9.57 -38.53
N LEU A 168 17.20 -10.13 -38.88
CA LEU A 168 17.87 -9.93 -40.17
C LEU A 168 17.20 -10.62 -41.37
N GLU A 169 16.18 -11.46 -41.14
CA GLU A 169 15.46 -12.19 -42.19
C GLU A 169 14.62 -11.26 -43.06
N TYR A 170 14.63 -11.50 -44.38
CA TYR A 170 13.91 -10.65 -45.34
C TYR A 170 12.39 -10.73 -45.14
N PRO A 171 11.64 -9.61 -45.25
CA PRO A 171 10.19 -9.56 -44.97
C PRO A 171 9.36 -10.61 -45.75
N ALA A 172 9.72 -10.88 -47.02
CA ALA A 172 9.03 -11.87 -47.84
C ALA A 172 9.22 -13.30 -47.30
N ARG A 173 10.46 -13.66 -46.93
CA ARG A 173 10.78 -14.98 -46.36
C ARG A 173 10.14 -15.16 -44.99
N ARG A 174 10.19 -14.13 -44.16
CA ARG A 174 9.51 -14.07 -42.85
C ARG A 174 8.00 -14.29 -42.98
N SER A 175 7.35 -13.59 -43.91
CA SER A 175 5.92 -13.75 -44.18
C SER A 175 5.56 -15.18 -44.60
N GLN A 176 6.39 -15.80 -45.44
CA GLN A 176 6.20 -17.19 -45.86
C GLN A 176 6.37 -18.17 -44.69
N ASN A 177 7.40 -17.98 -43.85
CA ASN A 177 7.63 -18.82 -42.68
C ASN A 177 6.47 -18.73 -41.68
N ASN A 178 5.97 -17.51 -41.42
CA ASN A 178 4.83 -17.30 -40.52
C ASN A 178 3.54 -17.92 -41.06
N LYS A 179 3.31 -17.84 -42.38
CA LYS A 179 2.19 -18.50 -43.04
C LYS A 179 2.30 -20.03 -42.92
N ASN A 180 3.48 -20.59 -43.22
CA ASN A 180 3.73 -22.03 -43.11
C ASN A 180 3.52 -22.53 -41.67
N PHE A 181 3.99 -21.77 -40.68
CA PHE A 181 3.75 -22.07 -39.27
C PHE A 181 2.25 -22.14 -38.97
N ARG A 182 1.50 -21.09 -39.32
CA ARG A 182 0.05 -21.01 -39.09
C ARG A 182 -0.69 -22.19 -39.74
N ASP A 183 -0.44 -22.44 -41.01
CA ASP A 183 -1.16 -23.47 -41.78
C ASP A 183 -0.90 -24.87 -41.21
N ARG A 184 0.34 -25.14 -40.77
CA ARG A 184 0.71 -26.44 -40.19
C ARG A 184 0.19 -26.63 -38.77
N VAL A 185 0.24 -25.60 -37.92
CA VAL A 185 -0.38 -25.64 -36.57
C VAL A 185 -1.87 -25.94 -36.68
N ILE A 186 -2.58 -25.30 -37.62
CA ILE A 186 -4.00 -25.57 -37.88
C ILE A 186 -4.21 -27.01 -38.38
N LYS A 187 -3.38 -27.47 -39.33
CA LYS A 187 -3.47 -28.81 -39.92
C LYS A 187 -3.32 -29.91 -38.86
N TYR A 188 -2.31 -29.82 -38.00
CA TYR A 188 -2.06 -30.85 -36.97
C TYR A 188 -2.94 -30.66 -35.73
N GLY A 189 -3.35 -29.42 -35.45
CA GLY A 189 -4.28 -29.06 -34.38
C GLY A 189 -5.67 -29.62 -34.53
N GLY A 190 -6.23 -29.63 -35.74
CA GLY A 190 -7.63 -30.01 -35.94
C GLY A 190 -8.58 -29.17 -35.07
N ARG A 191 -9.76 -29.72 -34.75
CA ARG A 191 -10.79 -29.01 -33.97
C ARG A 191 -10.54 -29.14 -32.46
N GLY A 192 -10.57 -28.03 -31.75
CA GLY A 192 -10.48 -27.98 -30.29
C GLY A 192 -11.83 -28.26 -29.59
N PRO A 193 -11.89 -28.11 -28.25
CA PRO A 193 -13.09 -28.39 -27.46
C PRO A 193 -14.33 -27.59 -27.87
N SER A 194 -14.16 -26.35 -28.33
CA SER A 194 -15.24 -25.52 -28.88
C SER A 194 -15.73 -25.94 -30.28
N GLY A 195 -15.11 -26.97 -30.90
CA GLY A 195 -15.42 -27.42 -32.26
C GLY A 195 -14.79 -26.58 -33.37
N ASN A 196 -14.03 -25.53 -33.00
CA ASN A 196 -13.32 -24.63 -33.91
C ASN A 196 -11.87 -25.08 -34.15
N LEU A 197 -11.28 -24.67 -35.28
CA LEU A 197 -9.83 -24.84 -35.52
C LEU A 197 -9.02 -23.88 -34.63
N ILE A 198 -7.77 -24.22 -34.36
CA ILE A 198 -6.85 -23.33 -33.61
C ILE A 198 -6.76 -21.97 -34.32
N LYS A 199 -6.99 -20.89 -33.57
CA LYS A 199 -6.75 -19.52 -34.03
C LYS A 199 -5.28 -19.17 -33.84
N VAL A 200 -4.58 -18.86 -34.93
CA VAL A 200 -3.19 -18.37 -34.88
C VAL A 200 -3.17 -16.89 -35.21
N VAL A 201 -2.67 -16.08 -34.28
CA VAL A 201 -2.52 -14.62 -34.40
C VAL A 201 -1.04 -14.28 -34.50
N LEU A 202 -0.66 -13.42 -35.45
CA LEU A 202 0.72 -12.96 -35.66
C LEU A 202 0.82 -11.52 -35.17
N LEU A 203 1.75 -11.24 -34.26
CA LEU A 203 1.91 -9.94 -33.62
C LEU A 203 3.37 -9.46 -33.73
N PRO A 204 3.63 -8.15 -33.94
CA PRO A 204 4.97 -7.60 -33.80
C PRO A 204 5.34 -7.51 -32.31
N ASP A 205 6.57 -7.87 -31.96
CA ASP A 205 7.11 -7.62 -30.61
C ASP A 205 7.65 -6.18 -30.57
N SER A 206 6.90 -5.26 -29.97
CA SER A 206 7.25 -3.84 -29.93
C SER A 206 6.88 -3.26 -28.57
N ASN A 207 7.69 -3.52 -27.55
CA ASN A 207 7.59 -2.82 -26.27
C ASN A 207 8.98 -2.48 -25.72
N PRO A 208 9.34 -1.18 -25.63
CA PRO A 208 10.43 -0.72 -24.78
C PRO A 208 9.88 -0.27 -23.42
N SER A 209 10.56 -0.62 -22.32
CA SER A 209 10.35 0.04 -21.02
C SER A 209 11.69 0.32 -20.33
N LYS A 210 11.97 1.62 -20.20
CA LYS A 210 12.95 2.23 -19.29
C LYS A 210 12.31 2.36 -17.89
N LEU A 211 13.09 2.32 -16.81
CA LEU A 211 13.38 3.51 -15.98
C LEU A 211 14.41 3.22 -14.88
N SER A 212 15.25 4.22 -14.66
CA SER A 212 16.25 4.46 -13.62
C SER A 212 15.69 4.58 -12.20
N SER A 213 16.50 4.31 -11.18
CA SER A 213 16.32 4.81 -9.80
C SER A 213 17.53 5.64 -9.37
N GLU A 214 17.29 6.85 -8.90
CA GLU A 214 18.28 7.73 -8.29
C GLU A 214 18.46 7.46 -6.78
N LEU A 215 19.63 7.90 -6.32
CA LEU A 215 20.27 7.64 -5.04
C LEU A 215 19.76 8.60 -3.96
N SER A 216 19.51 8.10 -2.74
CA SER A 216 19.29 8.94 -1.56
C SER A 216 20.46 8.81 -0.59
N THR A 217 20.84 9.93 0.02
CA THR A 217 21.99 10.05 0.93
C THR A 217 21.62 9.64 2.35
N THR A 218 22.51 8.87 2.99
CA THR A 218 22.40 8.42 4.38
C THR A 218 23.32 9.23 5.29
N GLU A 219 22.79 9.70 6.42
CA GLU A 219 23.58 10.35 7.49
C GLU A 219 23.44 9.59 8.83
N PRO A 220 24.43 9.73 9.75
CA PRO A 220 24.38 9.09 11.06
C PRO A 220 23.24 9.62 11.95
N MET A 221 22.79 8.76 12.85
CA MET A 221 21.60 8.94 13.68
C MET A 221 21.81 10.04 14.75
N GLU A 222 21.09 11.16 14.62
CA GLU A 222 20.89 12.13 15.71
C GLU A 222 19.77 11.67 16.66
N ASP A 223 19.75 12.21 17.88
CA ASP A 223 18.68 11.96 18.85
C ASP A 223 17.31 12.42 18.30
N ALA A 224 16.27 11.61 18.50
CA ALA A 224 14.94 11.91 17.97
C ALA A 224 14.38 13.24 18.52
N PRO A 225 13.80 14.10 17.67
CA PRO A 225 13.17 15.36 18.08
C PRO A 225 12.13 15.17 19.20
N SER A 226 12.06 16.12 20.14
CA SER A 226 11.17 16.05 21.32
C SER A 226 9.70 15.84 20.95
N TRP A 227 9.25 16.42 19.84
CA TRP A 227 7.89 16.22 19.32
C TRP A 227 7.60 14.74 19.02
N LEU A 228 8.51 14.03 18.36
CA LEU A 228 8.35 12.60 18.05
C LEU A 228 8.50 11.77 19.32
N LYS A 229 9.55 12.03 20.10
CA LYS A 229 9.83 11.31 21.35
C LYS A 229 8.64 11.35 22.31
N SER A 230 8.03 12.52 22.51
CA SER A 230 6.85 12.66 23.38
C SER A 230 5.66 11.83 22.89
N THR A 231 5.44 11.76 21.57
CA THR A 231 4.40 10.87 21.01
C THR A 231 4.73 9.39 21.18
N TRP A 232 5.98 8.98 20.97
CA TRP A 232 6.42 7.59 21.09
C TRP A 232 6.36 7.08 22.54
N ASP A 233 6.83 7.89 23.49
CA ASP A 233 6.79 7.57 24.92
C ASP A 233 5.33 7.40 25.39
N PHE A 234 4.46 8.32 24.95
CA PHE A 234 3.04 8.28 25.28
C PHE A 234 2.32 7.10 24.61
N ALA A 235 2.62 6.81 23.34
CA ALA A 235 2.08 5.65 22.64
C ALA A 235 2.49 4.33 23.30
N THR A 236 3.74 4.23 23.74
CA THR A 236 4.27 3.10 24.50
C THR A 236 3.51 2.91 25.81
N PHE A 237 3.25 3.99 26.55
CA PHE A 237 2.43 3.96 27.76
C PHE A 237 1.01 3.41 27.47
N LEU A 238 0.33 3.92 26.45
CA LEU A 238 -1.02 3.49 26.08
C LEU A 238 -1.07 2.02 25.66
N LEU A 239 -0.09 1.56 24.87
CA LEU A 239 -0.01 0.17 24.42
C LEU A 239 0.24 -0.78 25.60
N ASN A 240 1.14 -0.41 26.52
CA ASN A 240 1.40 -1.17 27.74
C ASN A 240 0.16 -1.22 28.65
N ALA A 241 -0.60 -0.12 28.73
CA ALA A 241 -1.87 -0.08 29.45
C ALA A 241 -2.94 -1.01 28.85
N SER A 242 -3.05 -1.03 27.53
CA SER A 242 -3.95 -1.93 26.80
C SER A 242 -3.57 -3.40 27.03
N LYS A 243 -2.28 -3.76 26.90
CA LYS A 243 -1.76 -5.12 27.11
C LYS A 243 -2.06 -5.65 28.52
N LYS A 244 -2.00 -4.80 29.55
CA LYS A 244 -2.28 -5.19 30.95
C LYS A 244 -3.73 -5.66 31.17
N ARG A 245 -4.68 -5.31 30.29
CA ARG A 245 -6.09 -5.72 30.42
C ARG A 245 -6.36 -7.19 30.09
N GLY A 246 -5.38 -7.90 29.53
CA GLY A 246 -5.51 -9.30 29.13
C GLY A 246 -6.13 -9.46 27.74
N GLN A 247 -5.98 -10.67 27.17
CA GLN A 247 -6.52 -11.00 25.85
C GLN A 247 -8.06 -10.90 25.86
N GLY A 248 -8.63 -10.28 24.82
CA GLY A 248 -10.08 -10.04 24.69
C GLY A 248 -10.59 -8.72 25.26
N ASN A 249 -9.82 -8.06 26.14
CA ASN A 249 -10.16 -6.75 26.74
C ASN A 249 -9.20 -5.63 26.32
N GLN A 250 -8.40 -5.87 25.29
CA GLN A 250 -7.49 -4.87 24.72
C GLN A 250 -8.28 -3.78 23.99
N VAL A 251 -7.70 -2.59 23.96
CA VAL A 251 -8.28 -1.46 23.23
C VAL A 251 -8.32 -1.78 21.74
N PRO A 252 -9.47 -1.64 21.06
CA PRO A 252 -9.55 -1.89 19.63
C PRO A 252 -8.60 -1.00 18.82
N PRO A 253 -7.90 -1.56 17.81
CA PRO A 253 -6.96 -0.80 16.99
C PRO A 253 -7.65 0.31 16.21
N VAL A 254 -6.93 1.39 15.91
CA VAL A 254 -7.42 2.48 15.07
C VAL A 254 -7.25 2.08 13.61
N LYS A 255 -8.36 1.99 12.88
CA LYS A 255 -8.33 1.66 11.46
C LYS A 255 -7.97 2.88 10.63
N ILE A 256 -6.88 2.83 9.89
CA ILE A 256 -6.38 3.97 9.11
C ILE A 256 -6.23 3.54 7.66
N ALA A 257 -6.95 4.20 6.75
CA ALA A 257 -6.71 4.07 5.33
C ALA A 257 -5.59 5.02 4.89
N ILE A 258 -4.61 4.48 4.17
CA ILE A 258 -3.56 5.25 3.51
C ILE A 258 -3.83 5.17 2.02
N ILE A 259 -4.22 6.30 1.43
CA ILE A 259 -4.47 6.43 0.00
C ILE A 259 -3.22 7.08 -0.61
N ASP A 260 -2.38 6.31 -1.29
CA ASP A 260 -1.05 6.75 -1.75
C ASP A 260 -0.51 5.87 -2.91
N ASP A 261 0.81 5.81 -3.13
CA ASP A 261 1.48 5.02 -4.18
C ASP A 261 1.58 3.49 -3.91
N GLY A 262 1.00 3.04 -2.81
CA GLY A 262 1.05 1.65 -2.34
C GLY A 262 1.88 1.51 -1.06
N ILE A 263 2.31 0.29 -0.76
CA ILE A 263 3.14 -0.03 0.41
C ILE A 263 4.08 -1.19 0.12
N ASP A 264 5.32 -1.12 0.59
CA ASP A 264 6.16 -2.31 0.68
C ASP A 264 5.66 -3.18 1.84
N ALA A 265 4.84 -4.19 1.52
CA ALA A 265 4.24 -5.08 2.51
C ALA A 265 5.23 -6.04 3.20
N THR A 266 6.53 -5.96 2.84
CA THR A 266 7.60 -6.78 3.44
C THR A 266 8.33 -6.07 4.58
N GLN A 267 7.97 -4.82 4.89
CA GLN A 267 8.48 -4.10 6.06
C GLN A 267 7.92 -4.73 7.33
N TYR A 268 8.76 -5.37 8.16
CA TYR A 268 8.33 -6.17 9.32
C TYR A 268 7.42 -5.40 10.28
N ASP A 269 7.74 -4.13 10.55
CA ASP A 269 6.98 -3.27 11.46
C ASP A 269 5.62 -2.83 10.90
N LEU A 270 5.43 -2.94 9.58
CA LEU A 270 4.19 -2.58 8.89
C LEU A 270 3.36 -3.81 8.54
N GLN A 271 3.98 -4.91 8.16
CA GLN A 271 3.30 -6.12 7.68
C GLN A 271 2.18 -6.57 8.62
N SER A 272 2.48 -6.70 9.91
CA SER A 272 1.50 -7.13 10.93
C SER A 272 0.36 -6.13 11.14
N LYS A 273 0.54 -4.89 10.68
CA LYS A 273 -0.43 -3.80 10.79
C LYS A 273 -1.33 -3.70 9.55
N ILE A 274 -0.96 -4.27 8.40
CA ILE A 274 -1.79 -4.24 7.18
C ILE A 274 -2.95 -5.23 7.32
N ALA A 275 -4.18 -4.72 7.43
CA ALA A 275 -5.37 -5.55 7.47
C ALA A 275 -5.94 -5.87 6.09
N GLY A 276 -5.76 -4.98 5.12
CA GLY A 276 -6.23 -5.17 3.76
C GLY A 276 -5.69 -4.11 2.81
N GLY A 277 -5.81 -4.35 1.52
CA GLY A 277 -5.43 -3.38 0.51
C GLY A 277 -6.17 -3.58 -0.80
N ALA A 278 -6.23 -2.50 -1.59
CA ALA A 278 -6.85 -2.47 -2.91
C ALA A 278 -6.04 -1.55 -3.82
N SER A 279 -6.09 -1.83 -5.12
CA SER A 279 -5.47 -0.97 -6.13
C SER A 279 -6.53 -0.37 -7.04
N PHE A 280 -6.34 0.91 -7.35
CA PHE A 280 -7.14 1.68 -8.30
C PHE A 280 -6.27 2.18 -9.46
N PHE A 281 -5.16 1.47 -9.72
CA PHE A 281 -4.19 1.75 -10.77
C PHE A 281 -4.23 0.67 -11.86
N PRO A 282 -5.11 0.79 -12.86
CA PRO A 282 -5.17 -0.16 -13.97
C PRO A 282 -3.91 -0.09 -14.84
N TYR A 283 -3.62 -1.17 -15.55
CA TYR A 283 -2.60 -1.13 -16.60
C TYR A 283 -3.09 -0.27 -17.76
N PRO A 284 -2.19 0.45 -18.45
CA PRO A 284 -2.53 1.13 -19.69
C PRO A 284 -3.25 0.19 -20.65
N HIS A 285 -4.40 0.63 -21.17
CA HIS A 285 -5.23 -0.12 -22.12
C HIS A 285 -5.77 -1.48 -21.62
N SER A 286 -5.73 -1.76 -20.31
CA SER A 286 -6.34 -2.97 -19.73
C SER A 286 -7.45 -2.60 -18.76
N SER A 287 -8.59 -3.27 -18.90
CA SER A 287 -9.67 -3.21 -17.90
C SER A 287 -9.56 -4.30 -16.84
N GLU A 288 -8.60 -5.22 -17.00
CA GLU A 288 -8.48 -6.42 -16.18
C GLU A 288 -7.24 -6.45 -15.30
N LEU A 289 -6.13 -5.88 -15.75
CA LEU A 289 -4.87 -5.89 -15.02
C LEU A 289 -4.75 -4.63 -14.15
N VAL A 290 -4.30 -4.80 -12.91
CA VAL A 290 -4.12 -3.72 -11.92
C VAL A 290 -2.77 -3.83 -11.24
N ASN A 291 -2.10 -2.70 -11.03
CA ASN A 291 -0.80 -2.68 -10.35
C ASN A 291 -1.02 -2.95 -8.86
N SER A 292 -0.45 -4.01 -8.29
CA SER A 292 -0.67 -4.40 -6.88
C SER A 292 -0.40 -3.27 -5.88
N TYR A 293 -1.20 -3.19 -4.81
CA TYR A 293 -0.97 -2.20 -3.75
C TYR A 293 0.28 -2.50 -2.91
N TYR A 294 0.70 -3.77 -2.85
CA TYR A 294 1.82 -4.26 -2.03
C TYR A 294 3.18 -4.21 -2.75
N VAL A 295 3.23 -3.64 -3.96
CA VAL A 295 4.44 -3.49 -4.79
C VAL A 295 4.54 -2.04 -5.28
N PRO A 296 4.86 -1.08 -4.41
CA PRO A 296 4.86 0.33 -4.77
C PRO A 296 6.03 0.62 -5.71
N ARG A 297 5.84 1.56 -6.63
CA ARG A 297 6.94 2.05 -7.48
C ARG A 297 7.90 2.96 -6.71
N GLY A 298 7.39 3.65 -5.69
CA GLY A 298 8.17 4.48 -4.77
C GLY A 298 8.12 3.97 -3.34
N GLN A 299 8.67 4.78 -2.44
CA GLN A 299 8.63 4.54 -1.01
C GLN A 299 7.65 5.47 -0.27
N HIS A 300 6.95 6.38 -0.97
CA HIS A 300 6.23 7.47 -0.34
C HIS A 300 5.15 6.97 0.62
N GLY A 301 4.23 6.13 0.16
CA GLY A 301 3.18 5.52 0.98
C GLY A 301 3.73 4.63 2.10
N THR A 302 4.85 3.93 1.86
CA THR A 302 5.56 3.15 2.88
C THR A 302 6.08 4.04 4.02
N LEU A 303 6.71 5.17 3.69
CA LEU A 303 7.18 6.13 4.69
C LEU A 303 6.01 6.75 5.45
N MET A 304 4.93 7.15 4.75
CA MET A 304 3.72 7.66 5.43
C MET A 304 3.17 6.66 6.44
N ALA A 305 3.09 5.38 6.06
CA ALA A 305 2.68 4.29 6.94
C ALA A 305 3.62 4.14 8.14
N GLN A 306 4.94 4.17 7.93
CA GLN A 306 5.94 4.08 9.00
C GLN A 306 5.77 5.20 10.02
N LEU A 307 5.61 6.45 9.59
CA LEU A 307 5.41 7.57 10.50
C LEU A 307 4.10 7.45 11.29
N ILE A 308 2.98 7.16 10.60
CA ILE A 308 1.68 6.95 11.26
C ILE A 308 1.79 5.85 12.32
N CYS A 309 2.40 4.72 11.97
CA CYS A 309 2.55 3.56 12.85
C CYS A 309 3.54 3.76 14.00
N SER A 310 4.45 4.73 13.91
CA SER A 310 5.34 5.11 15.00
C SER A 310 4.64 5.97 16.06
N ILE A 311 3.67 6.79 15.64
CA ILE A 311 2.94 7.73 16.51
C ILE A 311 1.66 7.09 17.07
N CYS A 312 0.90 6.39 16.24
CA CYS A 312 -0.34 5.73 16.66
C CYS A 312 -0.03 4.41 17.40
N PRO A 313 -0.50 4.22 18.65
CA PRO A 313 -0.11 3.08 19.49
C PRO A 313 -0.42 1.71 18.87
N ASP A 314 -1.59 1.60 18.24
CA ASP A 314 -2.07 0.37 17.61
C ASP A 314 -2.90 0.74 16.37
N ALA A 315 -2.22 0.85 15.24
CA ALA A 315 -2.81 1.16 13.95
C ALA A 315 -3.07 -0.12 13.16
N GLN A 316 -4.25 -0.20 12.56
CA GLN A 316 -4.61 -1.22 11.58
C GLN A 316 -4.77 -0.54 10.21
N LEU A 317 -3.86 -0.83 9.29
CA LEU A 317 -3.71 -0.14 8.01
C LEU A 317 -4.57 -0.78 6.91
N TYR A 318 -5.19 0.09 6.10
CA TYR A 318 -5.94 -0.25 4.89
C TYR A 318 -5.31 0.50 3.71
N ILE A 319 -4.68 -0.20 2.79
CA ILE A 319 -3.81 0.44 1.79
C ILE A 319 -4.53 0.55 0.45
N ALA A 320 -4.74 1.77 -0.03
CA ALA A 320 -5.36 2.03 -1.32
C ALA A 320 -4.32 2.65 -2.26
N ARG A 321 -3.90 1.88 -3.27
CA ARG A 321 -2.97 2.37 -4.28
C ARG A 321 -3.68 3.18 -5.36
N LEU A 322 -3.15 4.36 -5.66
CA LEU A 322 -3.67 5.27 -6.67
C LEU A 322 -3.03 5.07 -8.04
N GLU A 323 -3.75 5.54 -9.06
CA GLU A 323 -3.22 5.67 -10.41
C GLU A 323 -2.24 6.84 -10.48
N GLU A 324 -1.00 6.53 -10.81
CA GLU A 324 0.11 7.48 -10.91
C GLU A 324 0.47 7.68 -12.39
N LEU A 325 0.10 8.82 -12.96
CA LEU A 325 0.46 9.16 -14.34
C LEU A 325 1.85 9.83 -14.39
N PRO A 326 2.70 9.47 -15.37
CA PRO A 326 3.98 10.13 -15.56
C PRO A 326 3.79 11.62 -15.92
N THR A 327 4.62 12.48 -15.36
CA THR A 327 4.71 13.89 -15.71
C THR A 327 5.92 14.16 -16.63
N MET A 328 5.95 15.35 -17.26
CA MET A 328 7.08 15.78 -18.10
C MET A 328 8.35 16.08 -17.29
N THR A 329 8.21 16.34 -15.98
CA THR A 329 9.29 16.45 -15.01
C THR A 329 9.58 15.07 -14.42
N ALA A 330 10.84 14.64 -14.46
CA ALA A 330 11.27 13.40 -13.83
C ALA A 330 11.07 13.49 -12.30
N GLY A 331 10.31 12.55 -11.74
CA GLY A 331 10.07 12.43 -10.30
C GLY A 331 8.69 12.92 -9.82
N ASP A 332 8.02 13.79 -10.58
CA ASP A 332 6.64 14.20 -10.25
C ASP A 332 5.64 13.11 -10.66
N ARG A 333 4.52 13.05 -9.94
CA ARG A 333 3.47 12.04 -10.13
C ARG A 333 2.13 12.75 -10.13
N LEU A 334 1.31 12.49 -11.15
CA LEU A 334 -0.04 13.00 -11.20
C LEU A 334 -1.03 11.91 -10.75
N VAL A 335 -1.66 12.13 -9.60
CA VAL A 335 -2.78 11.31 -9.12
C VAL A 335 -4.05 11.68 -9.87
N THR A 336 -4.88 10.69 -10.22
CA THR A 336 -6.16 10.94 -10.90
C THR A 336 -7.32 11.05 -9.92
N ALA A 337 -8.21 12.03 -10.12
CA ALA A 337 -9.41 12.20 -9.29
C ALA A 337 -10.33 10.96 -9.31
N ARG A 338 -10.36 10.25 -10.44
CA ARG A 338 -11.10 9.00 -10.61
C ARG A 338 -10.60 7.89 -9.68
N SER A 339 -9.28 7.66 -9.64
CA SER A 339 -8.71 6.65 -8.77
C SER A 339 -8.88 7.04 -7.29
N ALA A 340 -8.72 8.32 -6.97
CA ALA A 340 -8.97 8.86 -5.64
C ALA A 340 -10.42 8.68 -5.16
N ALA A 341 -11.41 8.94 -6.01
CA ALA A 341 -12.82 8.73 -5.69
C ALA A 341 -13.12 7.27 -5.31
N LYS A 342 -12.62 6.33 -6.11
CA LYS A 342 -12.79 4.89 -5.86
C LYS A 342 -12.05 4.43 -4.59
N ALA A 343 -10.85 4.96 -4.35
CA ALA A 343 -10.08 4.68 -3.15
C ALA A 343 -10.78 5.14 -1.88
N VAL A 344 -11.35 6.34 -1.87
CA VAL A 344 -12.14 6.85 -0.74
C VAL A 344 -13.40 6.00 -0.54
N ASP A 345 -14.16 5.70 -1.59
CA ASP A 345 -15.35 4.84 -1.48
C ASP A 345 -14.98 3.44 -0.92
N TRP A 346 -13.84 2.87 -1.31
CA TRP A 346 -13.34 1.61 -0.73
C TRP A 346 -13.00 1.76 0.75
N ALA A 347 -12.27 2.80 1.14
CA ALA A 347 -11.93 3.05 2.54
C ALA A 347 -13.17 3.25 3.42
N VAL A 348 -14.19 3.96 2.92
CA VAL A 348 -15.50 4.09 3.59
C VAL A 348 -16.14 2.72 3.81
N ASN A 349 -16.14 1.88 2.77
CA ASN A 349 -16.71 0.52 2.86
C ASN A 349 -15.94 -0.39 3.83
N CYS A 350 -14.65 -0.17 4.03
CA CYS A 350 -13.83 -0.85 5.05
C CYS A 350 -14.15 -0.38 6.49
N GLY A 351 -14.92 0.71 6.65
CA GLY A 351 -15.30 1.26 7.96
C GLY A 351 -14.08 1.72 8.75
N VAL A 352 -13.16 2.42 8.08
CA VAL A 352 -11.96 2.97 8.72
C VAL A 352 -12.30 4.15 9.62
N ASN A 353 -11.41 4.48 10.56
CA ASN A 353 -11.54 5.65 11.43
C ASN A 353 -10.96 6.90 10.78
N ILE A 354 -9.86 6.76 10.04
CA ILE A 354 -9.14 7.87 9.43
C ILE A 354 -8.79 7.52 7.99
N ILE A 355 -8.87 8.50 7.09
CA ILE A 355 -8.30 8.44 5.73
C ILE A 355 -7.21 9.50 5.64
N SER A 356 -5.98 9.06 5.35
CA SER A 356 -4.81 9.92 5.11
C SER A 356 -4.55 10.04 3.60
N MET A 357 -4.55 11.27 3.10
CA MET A 357 -4.25 11.60 1.70
C MET A 357 -3.07 12.57 1.67
N SER A 358 -1.86 12.01 1.53
CA SER A 358 -0.59 12.73 1.60
C SER A 358 -0.11 13.23 0.23
N TRP A 359 -1.04 13.60 -0.66
CA TRP A 359 -0.80 14.05 -2.02
C TRP A 359 -1.84 15.11 -2.40
N THR A 360 -1.60 15.84 -3.48
CA THR A 360 -2.56 16.83 -3.99
C THR A 360 -2.82 16.66 -5.48
N ILE A 361 -4.02 17.03 -5.91
CA ILE A 361 -4.40 17.20 -7.32
C ILE A 361 -4.50 18.69 -7.58
N GLN A 362 -3.70 19.16 -8.54
CA GLN A 362 -3.78 20.50 -9.08
C GLN A 362 -4.62 20.47 -10.36
N THR A 363 -5.75 21.19 -10.37
CA THR A 363 -6.58 21.29 -11.57
C THR A 363 -7.42 22.57 -11.56
N HIS A 364 -7.59 23.15 -12.74
CA HIS A 364 -8.52 24.26 -12.96
C HIS A 364 -9.96 23.80 -13.22
N THR A 365 -10.17 22.51 -13.51
CA THR A 365 -11.45 21.95 -13.95
C THR A 365 -12.09 21.12 -12.85
N THR A 366 -12.74 21.80 -11.90
CA THR A 366 -13.44 21.19 -10.76
C THR A 366 -14.80 20.60 -11.13
N ASP A 367 -15.38 21.00 -12.26
CA ASP A 367 -16.70 20.57 -12.73
C ASP A 367 -16.70 19.23 -13.51
N SER A 368 -15.55 18.59 -13.67
CA SER A 368 -15.47 17.27 -14.31
C SER A 368 -16.21 16.20 -13.49
N ASP A 369 -16.73 15.18 -14.16
CA ASP A 369 -17.44 14.08 -13.49
C ASP A 369 -16.54 13.34 -12.49
N ASP A 370 -15.23 13.21 -12.79
CA ASP A 370 -14.26 12.58 -11.89
C ASP A 370 -14.04 13.44 -10.62
N MET A 371 -13.95 14.76 -10.73
CA MET A 371 -13.83 15.65 -9.56
C MET A 371 -15.11 15.68 -8.72
N LYS A 372 -16.28 15.69 -9.36
CA LYS A 372 -17.58 15.57 -8.67
C LYS A 372 -17.73 14.25 -7.94
N ALA A 373 -17.32 13.14 -8.57
CA ALA A 373 -17.31 11.83 -7.94
C ALA A 373 -16.36 11.79 -6.74
N PHE A 374 -15.18 12.40 -6.86
CA PHE A 374 -14.21 12.48 -5.76
C PHE A 374 -14.77 13.27 -4.57
N LYS A 375 -15.34 14.46 -4.82
CA LYS A 375 -15.99 15.26 -3.77
C LYS A 375 -17.13 14.49 -3.11
N THR A 376 -17.95 13.81 -3.89
CA THR A 376 -19.07 12.98 -3.39
C THR A 376 -18.57 11.85 -2.49
N ALA A 377 -17.45 11.20 -2.84
CA ALA A 377 -16.85 10.15 -2.01
C ALA A 377 -16.37 10.71 -0.65
N LEU A 378 -15.77 11.91 -0.63
CA LEU A 378 -15.37 12.58 0.60
C LEU A 378 -16.58 12.99 1.46
N GLU A 379 -17.66 13.46 0.85
CA GLU A 379 -18.91 13.77 1.55
C GLU A 379 -19.53 12.53 2.20
N LYS A 380 -19.47 11.36 1.53
CA LYS A 380 -19.88 10.08 2.14
C LYS A 380 -19.00 9.71 3.34
N ALA A 381 -17.68 9.90 3.23
CA ALA A 381 -16.76 9.62 4.32
C ALA A 381 -17.00 10.52 5.54
N ASP A 382 -17.20 11.82 5.31
CA ASP A 382 -17.54 12.79 6.35
C ASP A 382 -18.88 12.44 7.02
N THR A 383 -19.90 12.05 6.23
CA THR A 383 -21.19 11.57 6.75
C THR A 383 -21.06 10.27 7.56
N ALA A 384 -20.11 9.41 7.21
CA ALA A 384 -19.79 8.20 7.94
C ALA A 384 -18.92 8.45 9.19
N ASN A 385 -18.71 9.72 9.56
CA ASN A 385 -17.87 10.16 10.68
C ASN A 385 -16.42 9.67 10.57
N ILE A 386 -15.87 9.63 9.35
CA ILE A 386 -14.47 9.28 9.09
C ILE A 386 -13.65 10.57 9.02
N LEU A 387 -12.55 10.64 9.77
CA LEU A 387 -11.66 11.79 9.72
C LEU A 387 -10.86 11.79 8.41
N LEU A 388 -10.88 12.91 7.69
CA LEU A 388 -10.20 13.08 6.41
C LEU A 388 -9.03 14.04 6.59
N PHE A 389 -7.80 13.56 6.43
CA PHE A 389 -6.60 14.41 6.41
C PHE A 389 -6.09 14.56 4.98
N GLY A 390 -5.90 15.80 4.54
CA GLY A 390 -5.37 16.13 3.23
C GLY A 390 -4.17 17.05 3.33
N SER A 391 -3.11 16.76 2.59
CA SER A 391 -1.92 17.62 2.58
C SER A 391 -2.21 18.98 1.94
N ALA A 392 -1.55 20.00 2.47
CA ALA A 392 -1.36 21.25 1.77
C ALA A 392 -0.38 21.06 0.61
N ASN A 393 -0.42 21.98 -0.35
CA ASN A 393 0.52 22.00 -1.43
C ASN A 393 1.85 22.64 -1.03
N ASP A 394 2.94 22.07 -1.54
CA ASP A 394 4.33 22.48 -1.29
C ASP A 394 4.95 23.26 -2.45
N GLN A 395 4.16 23.72 -3.44
CA GLN A 395 4.65 24.52 -4.58
C GLN A 395 4.60 26.04 -4.35
N GLY A 396 4.67 26.50 -3.09
CA GLY A 396 4.83 27.91 -2.74
C GLY A 396 3.53 28.68 -2.45
N ALA A 397 3.62 29.65 -1.54
CA ALA A 397 2.49 30.47 -1.07
C ALA A 397 1.92 31.48 -2.10
N THR A 398 2.54 31.61 -3.27
CA THR A 398 2.16 32.54 -4.35
C THR A 398 1.25 31.91 -5.40
N ASN A 399 1.05 30.59 -5.37
CA ASN A 399 0.25 29.90 -6.36
C ASN A 399 -1.24 29.97 -5.99
N GLN A 400 -2.03 30.73 -6.75
CA GLN A 400 -3.45 31.01 -6.46
C GLN A 400 -4.42 29.86 -6.82
N GLN A 401 -3.90 28.69 -7.19
CA GLN A 401 -4.72 27.57 -7.60
C GLN A 401 -5.22 26.77 -6.40
N ASP A 402 -6.41 26.20 -6.53
CA ASP A 402 -6.96 25.27 -5.55
C ASP A 402 -6.29 23.89 -5.68
N TYR A 403 -5.99 23.29 -4.53
CA TYR A 403 -5.38 21.95 -4.43
C TYR A 403 -6.32 21.00 -3.69
N PHE A 404 -6.68 19.92 -4.36
CA PHE A 404 -7.62 18.92 -3.85
C PHE A 404 -6.88 17.72 -3.27
N PRO A 405 -7.42 17.03 -2.26
CA PRO A 405 -8.69 17.30 -1.59
C PRO A 405 -8.59 18.34 -0.47
N GLY A 406 -7.38 18.75 -0.08
CA GLY A 406 -7.14 19.62 1.08
C GLY A 406 -7.95 20.92 1.06
N CYS A 407 -8.31 21.45 -0.11
CA CYS A 407 -9.11 22.65 -0.22
C CYS A 407 -10.60 22.52 0.15
N TRP A 408 -11.13 21.30 0.17
CA TRP A 408 -12.52 21.05 0.52
C TRP A 408 -12.72 20.96 2.03
N SER A 409 -13.82 21.55 2.51
CA SER A 409 -14.18 21.66 3.94
C SER A 409 -14.36 20.33 4.69
N GLN A 410 -14.43 19.23 3.95
CA GLN A 410 -14.50 17.86 4.44
C GLN A 410 -13.14 17.43 5.03
N CYS A 411 -12.05 17.95 4.49
CA CYS A 411 -10.69 17.59 4.88
C CYS A 411 -10.12 18.58 5.90
N ILE A 412 -9.40 18.05 6.89
CA ILE A 412 -8.51 18.83 7.75
C ILE A 412 -7.21 19.03 6.97
N ARG A 413 -6.94 20.27 6.53
CA ARG A 413 -5.77 20.60 5.70
C ARG A 413 -4.50 20.75 6.52
N ILE A 414 -3.48 19.95 6.23
CA ILE A 414 -2.24 19.90 7.01
C ILE A 414 -1.04 20.41 6.20
N GLY A 415 -0.31 21.37 6.77
CA GLY A 415 0.93 21.90 6.19
C GLY A 415 2.18 21.46 6.93
N GLY A 416 3.32 21.43 6.25
CA GLY A 416 4.62 21.14 6.86
C GLY A 416 5.22 22.32 7.66
N ALA A 417 5.82 22.00 8.80
CA ALA A 417 6.60 22.90 9.63
C ALA A 417 7.88 22.20 10.14
N THR A 418 8.81 22.99 10.68
CA THR A 418 9.91 22.47 11.50
C THR A 418 9.38 21.87 12.80
N PHE A 419 10.23 21.13 13.54
CA PHE A 419 9.88 20.63 14.87
C PHE A 419 9.65 21.74 15.91
N THR A 420 10.09 22.97 15.64
CA THR A 420 9.83 24.15 16.49
C THR A 420 8.52 24.87 16.15
N GLY A 421 7.80 24.42 15.12
CA GLY A 421 6.53 25.00 14.69
C GLY A 421 6.64 26.11 13.66
N GLU A 422 7.84 26.35 13.10
CA GLU A 422 8.02 27.30 12.01
C GLU A 422 7.49 26.70 10.70
N LYS A 423 6.46 27.34 10.12
CA LYS A 423 5.90 26.93 8.83
C LYS A 423 6.97 26.90 7.75
N LEU A 424 6.99 25.85 6.93
CA LEU A 424 7.85 25.79 5.75
C LEU A 424 7.49 26.88 4.74
N ALA A 425 8.51 27.49 4.13
CA ALA A 425 8.32 28.63 3.23
C ALA A 425 7.46 28.29 2.00
N TRP A 426 7.52 27.04 1.56
CA TRP A 426 6.83 26.55 0.38
C TRP A 426 5.41 26.03 0.65
N VAL A 427 4.96 26.01 1.91
CA VAL A 427 3.62 25.54 2.30
C VAL A 427 2.57 26.62 2.12
N ASP A 428 1.44 26.24 1.52
CA ASP A 428 0.27 27.11 1.35
C ASP A 428 -0.20 27.75 2.68
N LYS A 429 -0.62 29.01 2.61
CA LYS A 429 -1.05 29.79 3.78
C LYS A 429 -2.39 29.33 4.37
N ASN A 430 -3.19 28.61 3.60
CA ASN A 430 -4.53 28.18 4.02
C ASN A 430 -4.54 26.80 4.69
N ALA A 431 -3.37 26.21 4.98
CA ALA A 431 -3.29 25.04 5.86
C ALA A 431 -3.88 25.37 7.23
N GLU A 432 -4.82 24.55 7.71
CA GLU A 432 -5.50 24.76 9.00
C GLU A 432 -4.55 24.54 10.17
N TYR A 433 -3.75 23.47 10.09
CA TYR A 433 -2.75 23.11 11.09
C TYR A 433 -1.41 22.83 10.43
N TRP A 434 -0.35 22.99 11.22
CA TRP A 434 1.00 22.63 10.84
C TRP A 434 1.51 21.50 11.70
N PHE A 435 2.26 20.60 11.09
CA PHE A 435 2.87 19.45 11.76
C PHE A 435 4.32 19.29 11.30
N PRO A 436 5.16 18.53 12.03
CA PRO A 436 6.51 18.27 11.58
C PRO A 436 6.54 17.68 10.19
N GLY A 437 7.18 18.40 9.27
CA GLY A 437 7.31 18.04 7.87
C GLY A 437 8.65 18.50 7.28
N ARG A 438 9.61 18.91 8.10
CA ARG A 438 10.98 19.22 7.66
C ARG A 438 11.95 18.24 8.30
N ASN A 439 12.75 17.56 7.48
CA ASN A 439 13.79 16.62 7.89
C ASN A 439 13.26 15.64 8.94
N VAL A 440 12.13 14.99 8.65
CA VAL A 440 11.57 13.98 9.54
C VAL A 440 12.31 12.66 9.33
N PRO A 441 12.80 12.01 10.40
CA PRO A 441 13.61 10.81 10.30
C PRO A 441 12.78 9.54 10.05
N PHE A 442 13.27 8.70 9.14
CA PHE A 442 12.76 7.37 8.80
C PHE A 442 13.91 6.35 8.93
N PRO A 443 14.02 5.67 10.08
CA PRO A 443 15.05 4.65 10.28
C PRO A 443 14.86 3.48 9.31
N SER A 444 15.97 2.93 8.82
CA SER A 444 16.00 1.71 8.02
C SER A 444 15.60 0.48 8.84
N LYS A 445 15.25 -0.62 8.15
CA LYS A 445 14.93 -1.92 8.78
C LYS A 445 15.99 -2.39 9.78
N ASP A 446 17.27 -2.15 9.50
CA ASP A 446 18.38 -2.57 10.36
C ASP A 446 18.81 -1.51 11.38
N GLY A 447 18.13 -0.35 11.40
CA GLY A 447 18.41 0.76 12.30
C GLY A 447 19.76 1.43 12.06
N LYS A 448 20.45 1.11 10.97
CA LYS A 448 21.81 1.60 10.68
C LYS A 448 21.84 2.88 9.87
N SER A 449 20.76 3.17 9.14
CA SER A 449 20.62 4.42 8.40
C SER A 449 19.29 5.08 8.71
N VAL A 450 19.27 6.40 8.52
CA VAL A 450 18.06 7.21 8.65
C VAL A 450 17.89 7.96 7.34
N LEU A 451 16.75 7.75 6.70
CA LEU A 451 16.30 8.59 5.60
C LEU A 451 15.59 9.81 6.18
N TYR A 452 15.81 10.99 5.62
CA TYR A 452 15.11 12.19 6.02
C TYR A 452 14.24 12.68 4.87
N GLU A 453 12.95 12.87 5.14
CA GLU A 453 12.01 13.43 4.18
C GLU A 453 11.43 14.75 4.66
N SER A 454 11.05 15.60 3.70
CA SER A 454 10.37 16.85 3.96
C SER A 454 9.16 17.01 3.05
N GLY A 455 8.06 17.51 3.61
CA GLY A 455 6.84 17.83 2.87
C GLY A 455 5.60 17.93 3.76
N SER A 456 4.57 18.54 3.23
CA SER A 456 3.22 18.52 3.80
C SER A 456 2.62 17.11 3.79
N SER A 457 3.10 16.22 2.91
CA SER A 457 2.78 14.78 2.94
C SER A 457 3.19 14.14 4.26
N VAL A 458 4.44 14.35 4.67
CA VAL A 458 5.02 13.89 5.94
C VAL A 458 4.24 14.46 7.12
N ALA A 459 3.94 15.76 7.08
CA ALA A 459 3.15 16.43 8.11
C ALA A 459 1.73 15.86 8.24
N THR A 460 1.10 15.49 7.12
CA THR A 460 -0.22 14.85 7.08
C THR A 460 -0.20 13.46 7.73
N ALA A 461 0.87 12.70 7.51
CA ALA A 461 1.09 11.42 8.20
C ALA A 461 1.30 11.61 9.71
N ALA A 462 2.07 12.62 10.13
CA ALA A 462 2.24 12.96 11.54
C ALA A 462 0.91 13.35 12.22
N ALA A 463 0.10 14.18 11.54
CA ALA A 463 -1.24 14.56 11.98
C ALA A 463 -2.17 13.36 12.13
N THR A 464 -2.17 12.47 11.13
CA THR A 464 -2.94 11.22 11.15
C THR A 464 -2.52 10.31 12.31
N GLY A 465 -1.21 10.18 12.55
CA GLY A 465 -0.68 9.43 13.68
C GLY A 465 -1.14 10.00 15.03
N LEU A 466 -1.07 11.33 15.20
CA LEU A 466 -1.50 11.99 16.43
C LEU A 466 -3.03 11.84 16.64
N ALA A 467 -3.82 11.99 15.59
CA ALA A 467 -5.27 11.75 15.64
C ALA A 467 -5.58 10.31 16.08
N GLY A 468 -4.85 9.32 15.55
CA GLY A 468 -4.96 7.92 15.99
C GLY A 468 -4.60 7.73 17.46
N LEU A 469 -3.54 8.39 17.94
CA LEU A 469 -3.15 8.37 19.36
C LEU A 469 -4.26 8.95 20.26
N LEU A 470 -4.90 10.05 19.87
CA LEU A 470 -5.99 10.66 20.64
C LEU A 470 -7.23 9.76 20.67
N ILE A 471 -7.64 9.18 19.53
CA ILE A 471 -8.72 8.19 19.46
C ILE A 471 -8.43 7.00 20.37
N TYR A 472 -7.21 6.45 20.30
CA TYR A 472 -6.81 5.31 21.13
C TYR A 472 -6.83 5.65 22.63
N SER A 473 -6.42 6.86 23.00
CA SER A 473 -6.47 7.36 24.39
C SER A 473 -7.91 7.38 24.93
N ALA A 474 -8.85 7.92 24.15
CA ALA A 474 -10.26 7.93 24.53
C ALA A 474 -10.82 6.50 24.65
N ARG A 475 -10.54 5.62 23.69
CA ARG A 475 -10.99 4.21 23.74
C ARG A 475 -10.44 3.45 24.94
N LEU A 476 -9.18 3.71 25.33
CA LEU A 476 -8.59 3.14 26.54
C LEU A 476 -9.44 3.54 27.76
N LEU A 477 -9.78 4.82 27.91
CA LEU A 477 -10.60 5.29 29.02
C LEU A 477 -12.03 4.73 28.99
N SER A 478 -12.71 4.75 27.84
CA SER A 478 -14.09 4.25 27.71
C SER A 478 -14.21 2.76 28.00
N SER A 479 -13.25 1.95 27.55
CA SER A 479 -13.25 0.50 27.81
C SER A 479 -12.92 0.17 29.28
N SER A 480 -12.34 1.11 30.03
CA SER A 480 -12.13 0.98 31.48
C SER A 480 -13.41 1.24 32.28
N ALA A 481 -14.34 2.05 31.75
CA ALA A 481 -15.60 2.39 32.42
C ALA A 481 -16.63 1.24 32.38
N ALA A 482 -16.57 0.36 31.38
CA ALA A 482 -17.50 -0.77 31.25
C ALA A 482 -17.21 -1.96 32.20
N ASN A 483 -15.99 -2.04 32.75
CA ASN A 483 -15.57 -3.13 33.64
C ASN A 483 -15.68 -2.78 35.14
N ASP A 484 -15.99 -1.53 35.49
CA ASP A 484 -16.35 -1.13 36.84
C ASP A 484 -17.89 -1.18 36.95
N SER A 485 -18.42 -2.00 37.86
CA SER A 485 -19.86 -2.17 38.14
C SER A 485 -20.63 -0.84 38.21
N PRO A 486 -21.92 -0.79 37.82
CA PRO A 486 -22.72 0.42 37.86
C PRO A 486 -23.06 0.76 39.32
N GLN A 487 -22.33 1.72 39.90
CA GLN A 487 -22.74 2.68 40.94
C GLN A 487 -21.50 3.19 41.69
N SER A 488 -20.76 4.11 41.08
CA SER A 488 -20.10 5.18 41.86
C SER A 488 -21.03 6.39 41.82
N GLN A 489 -21.74 6.63 42.93
CA GLN A 489 -22.40 7.91 43.20
C GLN A 489 -21.36 8.95 43.70
N ASP A 490 -20.18 8.99 43.08
CA ASP A 490 -19.20 10.02 43.38
C ASP A 490 -19.46 11.22 42.45
N PRO A 491 -19.86 12.39 42.98
CA PRO A 491 -20.09 13.58 42.16
C PRO A 491 -18.82 14.09 41.45
N ASN A 492 -17.63 13.58 41.77
CA ASN A 492 -16.37 13.80 41.03
C ASN A 492 -16.08 12.74 39.95
N ASP A 493 -16.99 11.79 39.72
CA ASP A 493 -16.80 10.72 38.74
C ASP A 493 -17.00 11.23 37.31
N ARG A 494 -15.91 11.68 36.68
CA ARG A 494 -15.88 12.21 35.30
C ARG A 494 -16.03 11.14 34.22
N LYS A 495 -16.47 9.91 34.56
CA LYS A 495 -16.54 8.70 33.71
C LYS A 495 -17.46 8.78 32.47
N GLY A 496 -17.98 9.96 32.12
CA GLY A 496 -18.75 10.23 30.90
C GLY A 496 -18.53 11.62 30.29
N GLN A 497 -17.44 12.32 30.62
CA GLN A 497 -17.27 13.74 30.27
C GLN A 497 -16.45 14.04 28.99
N PHE A 498 -15.84 13.06 28.34
CA PHE A 498 -15.05 13.30 27.13
C PHE A 498 -15.77 12.79 25.87
N GLN A 499 -15.76 13.60 24.82
CA GLN A 499 -16.39 13.29 23.54
C GLN A 499 -15.52 12.33 22.72
N ASP A 500 -16.10 11.65 21.73
CA ASP A 500 -15.32 10.81 20.84
C ASP A 500 -14.48 11.68 19.89
N PHE A 501 -13.16 11.47 19.90
CA PHE A 501 -12.24 12.13 18.96
C PHE A 501 -12.49 11.71 17.50
N GLN A 502 -13.31 10.70 17.25
CA GLN A 502 -13.80 10.36 15.92
C GLN A 502 -14.62 11.49 15.27
N ASP A 503 -15.27 12.37 16.06
CA ASP A 503 -15.94 13.55 15.53
C ASP A 503 -14.94 14.62 15.07
N ARG A 504 -15.12 15.09 13.82
CA ARG A 504 -14.22 16.07 13.19
C ARG A 504 -14.11 17.37 14.00
N LYS A 505 -15.19 17.91 14.54
CA LYS A 505 -15.17 19.16 15.32
C LYS A 505 -14.41 18.96 16.63
N VAL A 506 -14.57 17.80 17.26
CA VAL A 506 -13.82 17.42 18.47
C VAL A 506 -12.33 17.30 18.17
N MET A 507 -11.96 16.64 17.08
CA MET A 507 -10.57 16.52 16.64
C MET A 507 -9.93 17.88 16.30
N THR A 508 -10.61 18.72 15.51
CA THR A 508 -10.14 20.08 15.19
C THR A 508 -9.98 20.91 16.48
N LYS A 509 -10.93 20.84 17.41
CA LYS A 509 -10.81 21.51 18.71
C LYS A 509 -9.61 21.00 19.51
N ALA A 510 -9.36 19.68 19.49
CA ALA A 510 -8.21 19.07 20.13
C ALA A 510 -6.88 19.62 19.59
N PHE A 511 -6.72 19.64 18.27
CA PHE A 511 -5.54 20.20 17.63
C PHE A 511 -5.38 21.68 17.95
N LYS A 512 -6.47 22.45 17.96
CA LYS A 512 -6.43 23.87 18.37
C LYS A 512 -5.95 24.05 19.81
N THR A 513 -6.42 23.23 20.74
CA THR A 513 -5.96 23.26 22.14
C THR A 513 -4.48 22.91 22.26
N MET A 514 -4.03 21.91 21.51
CA MET A 514 -2.61 21.52 21.50
C MET A 514 -1.73 22.56 20.79
N ALA A 515 -2.30 23.42 19.95
CA ALA A 515 -1.61 24.47 19.22
C ALA A 515 -1.61 25.84 19.94
N GLN A 516 -1.75 25.85 21.28
CA GLN A 516 -1.67 27.07 22.08
C GLN A 516 -0.23 27.62 22.12
N GLY A 517 0.15 28.34 21.07
CA GLY A 517 1.37 29.13 20.93
C GLY A 517 1.11 30.35 20.04
N GLU A 518 2.13 31.17 19.76
CA GLU A 518 1.97 32.40 18.95
C GLU A 518 1.45 32.13 17.53
N ASP A 519 1.80 30.98 16.94
CA ASP A 519 1.34 30.57 15.62
C ASP A 519 -0.14 30.11 15.60
N GLY A 520 -0.65 29.59 16.71
CA GLY A 520 -2.01 29.07 16.86
C GLY A 520 -2.37 27.85 15.99
N ARG A 521 -1.40 27.21 15.33
CA ARG A 521 -1.61 26.17 14.30
C ARG A 521 -0.77 24.90 14.46
N PHE A 522 0.31 24.90 15.25
CA PHE A 522 1.22 23.78 15.44
C PHE A 522 0.98 23.06 16.78
N PRO A 523 0.44 21.83 16.79
CA PRO A 523 0.25 21.06 18.01
C PRO A 523 1.57 20.74 18.73
N ARG A 524 1.73 21.23 19.95
CA ARG A 524 2.92 21.05 20.79
C ARG A 524 2.78 19.79 21.63
N THR A 525 3.16 18.66 21.04
CA THR A 525 3.03 17.34 21.69
C THR A 525 3.91 17.21 22.92
N ASP A 526 5.10 17.82 22.96
CA ASP A 526 5.96 17.77 24.15
C ASP A 526 5.34 18.49 25.34
N ASP A 527 4.77 19.68 25.14
CA ASP A 527 4.05 20.40 26.18
C ASP A 527 2.86 19.59 26.70
N MET A 528 2.07 19.03 25.80
CA MET A 528 0.81 18.38 26.17
C MET A 528 0.99 16.93 26.66
N LEU A 529 1.65 16.08 25.87
CA LEU A 529 1.77 14.64 26.12
C LEU A 529 2.91 14.31 27.09
N ASN A 530 3.92 15.17 27.21
CA ASN A 530 5.03 14.99 28.14
C ASN A 530 4.88 15.86 29.39
N THR A 531 5.02 17.18 29.27
CA THR A 531 5.03 18.11 30.42
C THR A 531 3.71 18.14 31.21
N MET A 532 2.59 18.35 30.51
CA MET A 532 1.27 18.41 31.13
C MET A 532 0.82 17.05 31.67
N PHE A 533 1.08 15.97 30.94
CA PHE A 533 0.75 14.63 31.44
C PHE A 533 1.51 14.27 32.72
N LYS A 534 2.82 14.56 32.78
CA LYS A 534 3.62 14.38 34.00
C LYS A 534 3.07 15.19 35.17
N SER A 535 2.59 16.42 34.92
CA SER A 535 1.97 17.26 35.94
C SER A 535 0.68 16.65 36.49
N HIS A 536 -0.16 16.06 35.62
CA HIS A 536 -1.35 15.32 36.04
C HIS A 536 -0.98 14.06 36.83
N VAL A 537 0.03 13.30 36.39
CA VAL A 537 0.52 12.13 37.14
C VAL A 537 1.07 12.52 38.51
N GLN A 538 1.87 13.60 38.60
CA GLN A 538 2.35 14.12 39.88
C GLN A 538 1.20 14.46 40.82
N ARG A 539 0.13 15.08 40.31
CA ARG A 539 -1.05 15.44 41.12
C ARG A 539 -1.74 14.20 41.69
N GLU A 540 -1.85 13.13 40.91
CA GLU A 540 -2.52 11.90 41.34
C GLU A 540 -1.63 11.00 42.21
N THR A 541 -0.30 10.98 42.02
CA THR A 541 0.60 10.05 42.73
C THR A 541 1.56 10.69 43.73
N GLY A 542 1.65 12.02 43.78
CA GLY A 542 2.61 12.77 44.60
C GLY A 542 4.10 12.62 44.17
N LYS A 543 4.39 12.01 43.02
CA LYS A 543 5.76 11.78 42.56
C LYS A 543 6.35 13.04 41.93
N SER A 544 7.62 13.33 42.18
CA SER A 544 8.33 14.40 41.47
C SER A 544 8.34 14.17 39.96
N ILE A 545 8.07 15.22 39.18
CA ILE A 545 8.09 15.20 37.70
C ILE A 545 9.41 14.65 37.15
N SER A 546 10.54 14.97 37.80
CA SER A 546 11.88 14.49 37.40
C SER A 546 12.01 12.96 37.41
N ASN A 547 11.17 12.27 38.18
CA ASN A 547 11.22 10.82 38.38
C ASN A 547 10.16 10.08 37.55
N ILE A 548 9.40 10.81 36.72
CA ILE A 548 8.36 10.24 35.88
C ILE A 548 8.94 9.98 34.49
N ASP A 549 9.05 8.69 34.14
CA ASP A 549 9.33 8.21 32.79
C ASP A 549 8.03 7.63 32.22
N ILE A 550 7.42 8.35 31.27
CA ILE A 550 6.09 8.02 30.72
C ILE A 550 6.08 6.61 30.11
N SER A 551 7.12 6.28 29.33
CA SER A 551 7.23 4.98 28.66
C SER A 551 7.24 3.79 29.63
N LYS A 552 7.68 4.02 30.88
CA LYS A 552 7.79 3.02 31.96
C LYS A 552 6.64 3.05 32.97
N LEU A 553 5.68 3.96 32.81
CA LEU A 553 4.53 4.04 33.72
C LEU A 553 3.68 2.76 33.64
N LYS A 554 3.37 2.19 34.82
CA LYS A 554 2.50 1.01 34.94
C LYS A 554 1.04 1.44 35.01
N TRP A 555 0.17 0.90 34.16
CA TRP A 555 -1.26 1.22 34.20
C TRP A 555 -1.92 0.89 35.56
N ASN A 556 -2.57 1.88 36.18
CA ASN A 556 -3.30 1.78 37.45
C ASN A 556 -4.40 2.88 37.53
N ARG A 557 -5.13 2.96 38.64
CA ARG A 557 -6.24 3.92 38.81
C ARG A 557 -5.77 5.37 38.74
N ASP A 558 -4.62 5.70 39.33
CA ASP A 558 -4.11 7.07 39.38
C ASP A 558 -3.68 7.56 37.99
N HIS A 559 -2.98 6.72 37.22
CA HIS A 559 -2.62 7.06 35.83
C HIS A 559 -3.85 7.13 34.91
N ALA A 560 -4.91 6.36 35.19
CA ALA A 560 -6.17 6.47 34.46
C ALA A 560 -6.87 7.82 34.72
N LYS A 561 -6.85 8.30 35.97
CA LYS A 561 -7.34 9.66 36.31
C LYS A 561 -6.49 10.74 35.64
N ALA A 562 -5.17 10.62 35.70
CA ALA A 562 -4.26 11.56 35.04
C ALA A 562 -4.51 11.62 33.52
N LEU A 563 -4.71 10.46 32.87
CA LEU A 563 -5.06 10.39 31.45
C LEU A 563 -6.42 11.03 31.17
N THR A 564 -7.41 10.80 32.03
CA THR A 564 -8.75 11.43 31.91
C THR A 564 -8.64 12.95 31.97
N SER A 565 -7.89 13.48 32.94
CA SER A 565 -7.65 14.93 33.08
C SER A 565 -6.99 15.52 31.84
N LEU A 566 -5.99 14.82 31.28
CA LEU A 566 -5.33 15.25 30.04
C LEU A 566 -6.29 15.25 28.84
N VAL A 567 -7.06 14.17 28.65
CA VAL A 567 -8.00 14.05 27.53
C VAL A 567 -9.09 15.15 27.57
N VAL A 568 -9.66 15.40 28.75
CA VAL A 568 -10.65 16.48 28.97
C VAL A 568 -10.03 17.85 28.66
N GLN A 569 -8.77 18.06 29.08
CA GLN A 569 -8.04 19.29 28.77
C GLN A 569 -7.84 19.48 27.27
N ILE A 570 -7.37 18.45 26.57
CA ILE A 570 -7.15 18.47 25.12
C ILE A 570 -8.45 18.83 24.38
N GLN A 571 -9.59 18.31 24.83
CA GLN A 571 -10.90 18.65 24.25
C GLN A 571 -11.36 20.09 24.54
N GLY A 572 -10.59 20.87 25.28
CA GLY A 572 -10.86 22.28 25.57
C GLY A 572 -12.08 22.48 26.47
N TYR A 573 -12.28 21.59 27.44
CA TYR A 573 -13.19 21.83 28.56
C TYR A 573 -12.43 22.59 29.66
N PRO A 574 -13.02 23.64 30.26
CA PRO A 574 -12.37 24.37 31.34
C PRO A 574 -12.15 23.46 32.55
N PHE A 575 -10.99 23.57 33.19
CA PHE A 575 -10.79 23.02 34.54
C PHE A 575 -11.63 23.85 35.51
N SER A 576 -12.64 23.22 36.11
CA SER A 576 -13.26 23.67 37.36
C SER A 576 -12.33 23.40 38.53
#